data_AF-A0A544TAY5-F1
#
_entry.id   AF-A0A544TAY5-F1
#
_cell.length_a   1.000
_cell.length_b   1.000
_cell.length_c   1.000
_cell.angle_alpha   90.00
_cell.angle_beta   90.00
_cell.angle_gamma   90.00
#
_symmetry.space_group_name_H-M   'P 1'
#
loop_
_entity.id
_entity.type
_entity.pdbx_description
1 polymer ?
#
loop_
_entity_poly.entity_id
_entity_poly.type
_entity_poly.pdbx_seq_one_letter_code
_entity_poly.pdbx_strand_id
1 'polypeptide(L)'
;MIVTMFIILALAIVCLSIYLTTRNKKSRIIAGIVLILSVLTYPISLPLLHETKLLQGLEATATLMLFYFIILLGGITTIIAGLFTKTKLSESNC
;
A
#
# COMPACT_ATOMS: atom_id res chain seq x y z
N MET A 1 17.34 -7.83 9.90
CA MET A 1 17.38 -6.35 9.76
C MET A 1 16.66 -5.88 8.49
N ILE A 2 16.99 -6.43 7.32
CA ILE A 2 16.34 -6.04 6.05
C ILE A 2 14.83 -6.30 6.07
N VAL A 3 14.37 -7.44 6.58
CA VAL A 3 12.94 -7.75 6.73
C VAL A 3 12.20 -6.65 7.49
N THR A 4 12.77 -6.19 8.60
CA THR A 4 12.22 -5.11 9.42
C THR A 4 12.14 -3.80 8.64
N MET A 5 13.15 -3.48 7.82
CA MET A 5 13.11 -2.29 6.95
C MET A 5 11.97 -2.35 5.94
N PHE A 6 11.74 -3.52 5.32
CA PHE A 6 10.61 -3.71 4.40
C PHE A 6 9.26 -3.55 5.10
N ILE A 7 9.11 -4.12 6.31
CA ILE A 7 7.89 -3.95 7.11
C ILE A 7 7.65 -2.47 7.44
N ILE A 8 8.68 -1.77 7.93
CA ILE A 8 8.58 -0.34 8.26
C ILE A 8 8.22 0.47 7.00
N LEU A 9 8.84 0.17 5.86
CA LEU A 9 8.54 0.83 4.59
C LEU A 9 7.10 0.59 4.15
N ALA A 10 6.60 -0.65 4.22
CA ALA A 10 5.22 -0.96 3.88
C ALA A 10 4.23 -0.18 4.76
N LEU A 11 4.48 -0.17 6.08
CA LEU A 11 3.67 0.60 7.02
C LEU A 11 3.73 2.10 6.74
N ALA A 12 4.92 2.64 6.43
CA ALA A 12 5.07 4.05 6.09
C ALA A 12 4.27 4.42 4.83
N ILE A 13 4.31 3.58 3.78
CA ILE A 13 3.51 3.78 2.57
C ILE A 13 2.01 3.80 2.89
N VAL A 14 1.52 2.84 3.68
CA VAL A 14 0.10 2.76 4.06
C VAL A 14 -0.32 3.97 4.91
N CYS A 15 0.46 4.32 5.93
CA CYS A 15 0.19 5.47 6.79
C CYS A 15 0.18 6.77 5.99
N LEU A 16 1.16 6.96 5.10
CA LEU A 16 1.25 8.15 4.25
C LEU A 16 0.07 8.23 3.29
N SER A 17 -0.32 7.12 2.67
CA SER A 17 -1.51 7.04 1.80
C SER A 17 -2.78 7.45 2.54
N ILE A 18 -2.99 6.94 3.76
CA ILE A 18 -4.14 7.28 4.60
C ILE A 18 -4.10 8.77 5.00
N TYR A 19 -2.94 9.27 5.40
CA TYR A 19 -2.78 10.65 5.84
C TYR A 19 -3.08 11.64 4.71
N LEU A 20 -2.48 11.43 3.54
CA LEU A 20 -2.65 12.30 2.37
C LEU A 20 -4.08 12.30 1.83
N THR A 21 -4.82 11.21 2.02
CA THR A 21 -6.19 11.05 1.48
C THR A 21 -7.31 11.31 2.49
N THR A 22 -6.97 11.68 3.74
CA THR A 22 -7.93 11.82 4.85
C THR A 22 -9.11 12.76 4.56
N ARG A 23 -8.91 13.80 3.75
CA ARG A 23 -9.94 14.83 3.49
C ARG A 23 -10.87 14.52 2.30
N ASN A 24 -10.53 13.55 1.45
CA ASN A 24 -11.24 13.34 0.20
C ASN A 24 -11.56 11.86 -0.01
N LYS A 25 -12.84 11.51 0.13
CA LYS A 25 -13.37 10.15 -0.08
C LYS A 25 -12.92 9.54 -1.41
N LYS A 26 -13.04 10.27 -2.52
CA LYS A 26 -12.68 9.77 -3.85
C LYS A 26 -11.18 9.47 -3.93
N SER A 27 -10.35 10.39 -3.44
CA SER A 27 -8.89 10.22 -3.40
C SER A 27 -8.48 9.02 -2.55
N ARG A 28 -9.16 8.80 -1.42
CA ARG A 28 -8.90 7.66 -0.52
C ARG A 28 -9.22 6.31 -1.17
N ILE A 29 -10.36 6.21 -1.85
CA ILE A 29 -10.74 4.99 -2.59
C ILE A 29 -9.72 4.72 -3.72
N ILE A 30 -9.36 5.76 -4.50
CA ILE A 30 -8.37 5.62 -5.58
C ILE A 30 -7.01 5.17 -5.03
N ALA A 31 -6.52 5.78 -3.95
CA ALA A 31 -5.25 5.40 -3.35
C ALA A 31 -5.27 3.95 -2.84
N GLY A 32 -6.39 3.52 -2.24
CA GLY A 32 -6.57 2.13 -1.85
C GLY A 32 -6.53 1.16 -3.04
N ILE A 33 -7.19 1.50 -4.16
CA ILE A 33 -7.13 0.70 -5.40
C ILE A 33 -5.70 0.63 -5.94
N VAL A 34 -4.98 1.76 -5.98
CA VAL A 34 -3.58 1.81 -6.43
C VAL A 34 -2.69 0.94 -5.55
N LEU A 35 -2.87 0.97 -4.22
CA LEU A 35 -2.14 0.08 -3.30
C LEU A 35 -2.42 -1.39 -3.61
N ILE A 36 -3.68 -1.78 -3.84
CA ILE A 36 -4.03 -3.16 -4.19
C ILE A 36 -3.39 -3.55 -5.53
N LEU A 37 -3.50 -2.71 -6.56
CA LEU A 37 -2.93 -2.98 -7.88
C LEU A 37 -1.40 -3.07 -7.85
N SER A 38 -0.74 -2.36 -6.92
CA SER A 38 0.71 -2.42 -6.78
C SER A 38 1.22 -3.84 -6.47
N VAL A 39 0.39 -4.71 -5.88
CA VAL A 39 0.74 -6.12 -5.62
C VAL A 39 1.03 -6.90 -6.90
N LEU A 40 0.43 -6.50 -8.03
CA LEU A 40 0.69 -7.11 -9.33
C LEU A 40 2.12 -6.85 -9.84
N THR A 41 2.87 -5.94 -9.20
CA THR A 41 4.29 -5.70 -9.51
C THR A 41 5.23 -6.73 -8.87
N TYR A 42 4.72 -7.62 -7.99
CA TYR A 42 5.48 -8.70 -7.35
C TYR A 42 6.33 -9.55 -8.32
N PRO A 43 5.82 -9.99 -9.49
CA PRO A 43 6.61 -10.80 -10.43
C PRO A 43 7.80 -10.04 -11.02
N ILE A 44 7.76 -8.71 -11.02
CA ILE A 44 8.82 -7.84 -11.55
C ILE A 44 9.84 -7.52 -10.45
N SER A 45 9.39 -7.29 -9.22
CA SER A 45 10.26 -6.94 -8.10
C SER A 45 11.05 -8.13 -7.55
N LEU A 46 10.53 -9.36 -7.67
CA LEU A 46 11.22 -10.57 -7.22
C LEU A 46 12.55 -10.84 -7.96
N PRO A 47 12.60 -10.88 -9.31
CA PRO A 47 13.87 -11.07 -10.03
C PRO A 47 14.85 -9.91 -9.78
N LEU A 48 14.34 -8.68 -9.68
CA LEU A 48 15.18 -7.51 -9.39
C LEU A 48 15.88 -7.60 -8.02
N LEU A 49 15.20 -8.13 -7.00
CA LEU A 49 15.79 -8.38 -5.69
C LEU A 49 16.87 -9.47 -5.73
N HIS A 50 16.66 -10.51 -6.54
CA HIS A 50 17.64 -11.58 -6.70
C HIS A 50 18.89 -11.12 -7.47
N GLU A 51 18.74 -10.33 -8.54
CA GLU A 51 19.86 -9.78 -9.30
C GLU A 51 20.72 -8.83 -8.45
N THR A 52 20.08 -8.02 -7.61
CA THR A 52 20.77 -7.08 -6.71
C THR A 52 21.44 -7.76 -5.52
N LYS A 53 21.31 -9.09 -5.36
CA LYS A 53 21.84 -9.90 -4.24
C LYS A 53 21.50 -9.34 -2.85
N LEU A 54 20.45 -8.52 -2.76
CA LEU A 54 20.08 -7.79 -1.55
C LEU A 54 19.48 -8.74 -0.51
N LEU A 55 18.75 -9.76 -0.99
CA LEU A 55 18.31 -10.95 -0.25
C LEU A 55 18.49 -12.16 -1.17
N GLN A 56 18.87 -13.31 -0.60
CA GLN A 56 19.10 -14.54 -1.38
C GLN A 56 18.05 -15.60 -1.07
N GLY A 57 17.54 -16.24 -2.11
CA GLY A 57 16.71 -17.45 -2.00
C GLY A 57 15.36 -17.23 -1.31
N LEU A 58 14.98 -18.16 -0.44
CA LEU A 58 13.65 -18.21 0.17
C LEU A 58 13.34 -16.98 1.05
N GLU A 59 14.36 -16.39 1.68
CA GLU A 59 14.20 -15.19 2.51
C GLU A 59 13.78 -13.97 1.71
N ALA A 60 14.28 -13.83 0.47
CA ALA A 60 13.91 -12.76 -0.45
C ALA A 60 12.42 -12.84 -0.81
N THR A 61 12.01 -14.03 -1.23
CA THR A 61 10.63 -14.34 -1.61
C THR A 61 9.67 -14.11 -0.43
N ALA A 62 10.00 -14.62 0.76
CA ALA A 62 9.16 -14.48 1.95
C ALA A 62 9.04 -13.00 2.39
N THR A 63 10.15 -12.25 2.38
CA THR A 63 10.16 -10.84 2.76
C THR A 63 9.33 -10.00 1.79
N LEU A 64 9.50 -10.23 0.50
CA LEU A 64 8.76 -9.51 -0.53
C LEU A 64 7.28 -9.87 -0.50
N MET A 65 6.95 -11.14 -0.28
CA MET A 65 5.57 -11.59 -0.09
C MET A 65 4.92 -10.89 1.11
N LEU A 66 5.62 -10.82 2.26
CA LEU A 66 5.13 -10.12 3.44
C LEU A 66 4.94 -8.62 3.18
N PHE A 67 5.88 -7.99 2.48
CA PHE A 67 5.78 -6.58 2.10
C PHE A 67 4.50 -6.30 1.30
N TYR A 68 4.26 -7.06 0.22
CA TYR A 68 3.07 -6.87 -0.60
C TYR A 68 1.78 -7.28 0.12
N PHE A 69 1.84 -8.25 1.05
CA PHE A 69 0.69 -8.60 1.88
C PHE A 69 0.28 -7.45 2.80
N ILE A 70 1.24 -6.76 3.44
CA ILE A 70 0.96 -5.57 4.25
C ILE A 70 0.37 -4.45 3.37
N ILE A 71 0.94 -4.22 2.18
CA ILE A 71 0.42 -3.24 1.22
C ILE A 71 -1.01 -3.56 0.79
N LEU A 72 -1.32 -4.84 0.52
CA LEU A 72 -2.65 -5.29 0.15
C LEU A 72 -3.66 -5.00 1.27
N LEU A 73 -3.33 -5.40 2.50
CA LEU A 73 -4.16 -5.12 3.68
C LEU A 73 -4.33 -3.61 3.91
N GLY A 74 -3.27 -2.84 3.72
CA GLY A 74 -3.31 -1.38 3.77
C GLY A 74 -4.22 -0.78 2.71
N GLY A 75 -4.20 -1.30 1.49
CA GLY A 75 -5.10 -0.90 0.41
C GLY A 75 -6.56 -1.19 0.75
N ILE A 76 -6.86 -2.40 1.22
CA ILE A 76 -8.22 -2.80 1.64
C ILE A 76 -8.72 -1.89 2.77
N THR A 77 -7.94 -1.71 3.83
CA THR A 77 -8.32 -0.84 4.96
C THR A 77 -8.51 0.61 4.53
N THR A 78 -7.71 1.10 3.58
CA THR A 78 -7.85 2.45 3.02
C THR A 78 -9.15 2.59 2.23
N ILE A 79 -9.53 1.61 1.40
CA ILE A 79 -10.83 1.62 0.69
C ILE A 79 -11.98 1.64 1.69
N ILE A 80 -11.95 0.73 2.68
CA ILE A 80 -12.99 0.65 3.72
C ILE A 80 -13.12 2.00 4.44
N ALA A 81 -12.01 2.58 4.89
CA ALA A 81 -12.02 3.89 5.54
C ALA A 81 -12.52 5.02 4.61
N GLY A 82 -12.25 4.92 3.30
CA GLY A 82 -12.81 5.81 2.27
C GLY A 82 -14.32 5.70 2.15
N LEU A 83 -14.88 4.48 2.19
CA LEU A 83 -16.33 4.28 2.13
C LEU A 83 -17.05 4.91 3.32
N PHE A 84 -16.47 4.80 4.52
CA PHE A 84 -17.00 5.40 5.76
C PHE A 84 -16.68 6.89 5.94
N THR A 85 -15.78 7.47 5.13
CA THR A 85 -15.51 8.91 5.16
C THR A 85 -16.76 9.65 4.65
N LYS A 86 -17.40 10.46 5.50
CA LYS A 86 -18.57 11.25 5.12
C LYS A 86 -18.22 12.13 3.91
N THR A 87 -18.95 11.97 2.82
CA THR A 87 -18.89 12.88 1.68
C THR A 87 -19.27 14.26 2.22
N LYS A 88 -18.35 15.23 2.22
CA LYS A 88 -18.75 16.63 2.32
C LYS A 88 -19.60 16.90 1.09
N LEU A 89 -20.93 16.86 1.26
CA LEU A 89 -21.85 17.46 0.32
C LEU A 89 -21.35 18.89 0.15
N SER A 90 -20.93 19.21 -1.07
CA SER A 90 -20.69 20.59 -1.46
C SER A 90 -21.93 21.35 -1.02
N GLU A 91 -21.77 22.31 -0.12
CA GLU A 91 -22.80 23.33 0.08
C GLU A 91 -23.10 23.88 -1.31
N SER A 92 -24.30 23.58 -1.80
CA SER A 92 -24.84 24.23 -2.97
C SER A 92 -24.98 25.69 -2.58
N ASN A 93 -24.15 26.53 -3.19
CA ASN A 93 -24.35 27.97 -3.11
C ASN A 93 -25.77 28.27 -3.61
N CYS A 94 -26.62 28.68 -2.66
CA CYS A 94 -27.94 29.24 -2.89
C CYS A 94 -27.80 30.70 -3.29
#